data_AF-A0A090I9S7-F1
#
_entry.id   AF-A0A090I9S7-F1
#
_cell.length_a   1.000
_cell.length_b   1.000
_cell.length_c   1.000
_cell.angle_alpha   90.00
_cell.angle_beta   90.00
_cell.angle_gamma   90.00
#
_symmetry.space_group_name_H-M   'P 1'
#
loop_
_entity.id
_entity.type
_entity.pdbx_description
1 polymer ?
#
loop_
_entity_poly.entity_id
_entity_poly.type
_entity_poly.pdbx_seq_one_letter_code
_entity_poly.pdbx_strand_id
1 'polypeptide(L)' 'MTCQVRIHAGDNGSVSPQGEFEVEQSSHVYILAEPEPGYHVEMWYINGNQLYGGTKQFRVTAINNELEIRVTFSRTQ' A
#
# COMPACT_ATOMS: atom_id res chain seq x y z
N MET A 1 13.08 -2.50 -18.20
CA MET A 1 13.23 -1.45 -17.17
C MET A 1 12.39 -1.89 -15.98
N THR A 2 12.94 -1.83 -14.78
CA THR A 2 12.25 -2.28 -13.55
C THR A 2 11.87 -1.08 -12.68
N CYS A 3 10.93 -1.31 -11.78
CA CYS A 3 10.52 -0.40 -10.71
C CYS A 3 10.71 -1.13 -9.39
N GLN A 4 11.42 -0.53 -8.47
CA GLN A 4 11.53 -1.00 -7.09
C GLN A 4 10.29 -0.56 -6.31
N VAL A 5 9.59 -1.51 -5.70
CA VAL A 5 8.37 -1.27 -4.94
C VAL A 5 8.61 -1.64 -3.49
N ARG A 6 8.36 -0.70 -2.57
CA ARG A 6 8.39 -0.90 -1.12
C ARG A 6 7.00 -0.73 -0.56
N ILE A 7 6.50 -1.74 0.15
CA ILE A 7 5.17 -1.71 0.76
C ILE A 7 5.29 -1.95 2.26
N HIS A 8 4.73 -1.01 3.04
CA HIS A 8 4.72 -1.09 4.49
C HIS A 8 3.33 -0.79 5.06
N ALA A 9 2.89 -1.64 5.98
CA ALA A 9 1.72 -1.40 6.81
C ALA A 9 2.09 -0.61 8.06
N GLY A 10 1.24 0.35 8.45
CA GLY A 10 1.26 0.92 9.79
C GLY A 10 0.70 -0.06 10.84
N ASP A 11 0.76 0.32 12.11
CA ASP A 11 0.29 -0.50 13.22
C ASP A 11 -1.20 -0.88 13.08
N ASN A 12 -1.59 -2.01 13.70
CA ASN A 12 -2.97 -2.52 13.76
C ASN A 12 -3.54 -3.01 12.41
N GLY A 13 -2.66 -3.46 11.52
CA GLY A 13 -3.04 -4.16 10.29
C GLY A 13 -1.83 -4.63 9.50
N SER A 14 -2.09 -5.39 8.45
CA SER A 14 -1.09 -5.89 7.52
C SER A 14 -1.47 -5.60 6.08
N VAL A 15 -0.52 -5.83 5.16
CA VAL A 15 -0.75 -5.77 3.71
C VAL A 15 -0.16 -6.99 3.01
N SER A 16 -0.75 -7.37 1.89
CA SER A 16 -0.23 -8.39 1.00
C SER A 16 -0.24 -7.88 -0.45
N PRO A 17 0.93 -7.82 -1.13
CA PRO A 17 2.27 -8.13 -0.62
C PRO A 17 2.81 -7.06 0.35
N GLN A 18 3.80 -7.42 1.17
CA GLN A 18 4.55 -6.52 2.05
C GLN A 18 6.05 -6.68 1.81
N GLY A 19 6.82 -5.61 2.01
CA GLY A 19 8.27 -5.59 1.87
C GLY A 19 8.71 -4.96 0.56
N GLU A 20 9.92 -5.29 0.16
CA GLU A 20 10.60 -4.70 -0.99
C GLU A 20 10.81 -5.73 -2.10
N PHE A 21 10.42 -5.38 -3.32
CA PHE A 21 10.57 -6.23 -4.50
C PHE A 21 10.64 -5.40 -5.78
N GLU A 22 11.11 -6.02 -6.86
CA GLU A 22 11.15 -5.40 -8.18
C GLU A 22 10.04 -5.93 -9.07
N VAL A 23 9.44 -5.05 -9.88
CA VAL A 23 8.49 -5.39 -10.93
C VAL A 23 8.90 -4.75 -12.25
N GLU A 24 8.41 -5.28 -13.37
CA GLU A 24 8.58 -4.60 -14.66
C GLU A 24 7.81 -3.28 -14.68
N GLN A 25 8.39 -2.25 -15.29
CA GLN A 25 7.66 -0.99 -15.48
C GLN A 25 6.36 -1.21 -16.27
N SER A 26 5.36 -0.38 -15.98
CA SER A 26 3.97 -0.52 -16.44
C SER A 26 3.20 -1.72 -15.88
N SER A 27 3.81 -2.57 -15.05
CA SER A 27 3.07 -3.63 -14.35
C SER A 27 2.11 -3.05 -13.31
N HIS A 28 1.03 -3.79 -13.06
CA HIS A 28 0.08 -3.49 -11.99
C HIS A 28 0.44 -4.26 -10.72
N VAL A 29 0.57 -3.54 -9.62
CA VAL A 29 0.72 -4.12 -8.28
C VAL A 29 -0.62 -4.01 -7.57
N TYR A 30 -1.15 -5.16 -7.15
CA TYR A 30 -2.38 -5.27 -6.37
C TYR A 30 -2.02 -5.49 -4.92
N ILE A 31 -2.58 -4.67 -4.04
CA ILE A 31 -2.28 -4.68 -2.61
C ILE A 31 -3.60 -4.81 -1.86
N LEU A 32 -3.65 -5.79 -0.96
CA LEU A 32 -4.77 -6.00 -0.06
C LEU A 32 -4.34 -5.64 1.36
N ALA A 33 -5.05 -4.70 1.98
CA ALA A 33 -4.92 -4.41 3.40
C ALA A 33 -5.85 -5.29 4.23
N GLU A 34 -5.32 -5.78 5.35
CA GLU A 34 -5.98 -6.61 6.33
C GLU A 34 -5.92 -5.89 7.69
N PRO A 35 -6.86 -4.98 7.98
CA PRO A 35 -6.96 -4.35 9.30
C PRO A 35 -7.21 -5.40 10.38
N GLU A 36 -6.60 -5.21 11.55
CA GLU A 36 -6.92 -6.01 12.73
C GLU A 36 -8.37 -5.78 13.21
N PRO A 37 -8.95 -6.69 14.01
CA PRO A 37 -10.28 -6.52 14.57
C PRO A 37 -10.44 -5.19 15.32
N GLY A 38 -11.49 -4.42 14.98
CA GLY A 38 -11.74 -3.10 15.56
C GLY A 38 -11.03 -1.94 14.83
N TYR A 39 -10.32 -2.22 13.74
CA TYR A 39 -9.68 -1.21 12.90
C TYR A 39 -10.22 -1.23 11.46
N HIS A 40 -10.04 -0.12 10.76
CA HIS A 40 -10.29 0.02 9.34
C HIS A 40 -9.10 0.71 8.66
N VAL A 41 -9.01 0.61 7.34
CA VAL A 41 -8.02 1.39 6.58
C VAL A 41 -8.35 2.86 6.74
N GLU A 42 -7.44 3.60 7.35
CA GLU A 42 -7.53 5.04 7.42
C GLU A 42 -7.14 5.62 6.07
N MET A 43 -5.90 5.39 5.62
CA MET A 43 -5.35 6.09 4.46
C MET A 43 -4.23 5.32 3.75
N TRP A 44 -4.18 5.43 2.42
CA TRP A 44 -3.07 5.00 1.56
C TRP A 44 -2.22 6.19 1.13
N TYR A 45 -0.91 5.96 1.06
CA TYR A 45 0.10 6.92 0.64
C TYR A 45 0.97 6.32 -0.47
N ILE A 46 1.31 7.14 -1.48
CA ILE A 46 2.38 6.83 -2.44
C ILE A 46 3.44 7.92 -2.35
N ASN A 47 4.69 7.54 -2.13
CA ASN A 47 5.84 8.44 -2.00
C ASN A 47 5.56 9.60 -1.03
N GLY A 48 4.95 9.27 0.12
CA GLY A 48 4.55 10.24 1.15
C GLY A 48 3.29 11.05 0.86
N ASN A 49 2.72 10.99 -0.35
CA ASN A 49 1.51 11.73 -0.70
C ASN A 49 0.25 10.92 -0.40
N GLN A 50 -0.69 11.56 0.29
CA GLN A 50 -1.99 10.99 0.61
C GLN A 50 -2.83 10.78 -0.65
N LEU A 51 -3.47 9.62 -0.80
CA LEU A 51 -4.27 9.29 -1.98
C LEU A 51 -5.72 8.92 -1.66
N TYR A 52 -5.92 7.83 -0.92
CA TYR A 52 -7.25 7.24 -0.79
C TYR A 52 -7.44 6.56 0.57
N GLY A 53 -8.58 6.78 1.21
CA GLY A 53 -8.91 6.19 2.51
C GLY A 53 -10.06 5.18 2.44
N GLY A 54 -10.25 4.41 3.51
CA GLY A 54 -11.42 3.54 3.69
C GLY A 54 -11.52 2.29 2.81
N THR A 55 -10.60 2.09 1.86
CA THR A 55 -10.58 0.89 0.99
C THR A 55 -9.50 -0.09 1.41
N LYS A 56 -9.84 -1.39 1.44
CA LYS A 56 -8.87 -2.48 1.65
C LYS A 56 -8.08 -2.82 0.39
N GLN A 57 -8.65 -2.57 -0.79
CA GLN A 57 -8.01 -2.90 -2.06
C GLN A 57 -7.36 -1.66 -2.65
N PHE A 58 -6.08 -1.79 -3.02
CA PHE A 58 -5.32 -0.75 -3.66
C PHE A 58 -4.59 -1.29 -4.88
N ARG A 59 -4.59 -0.51 -5.97
CA ARG A 59 -3.91 -0.86 -7.22
C ARG A 59 -3.05 0.31 -7.64
N VAL A 60 -1.78 0.03 -7.92
CA VAL A 60 -0.83 1.01 -8.46
C VAL A 60 -0.18 0.48 -9.73
N THR A 61 0.17 1.39 -10.63
CA THR A 61 0.97 1.07 -11.83
C THR A 61 2.42 1.48 -11.58
N ALA A 62 3.35 0.56 -11.85
CA ALA A 62 4.78 0.77 -11.69
C ALA A 62 5.36 1.68 -12.78
N ILE A 63 5.15 2.98 -12.67
CA ILE A 63 5.56 3.97 -13.70
C ILE A 63 6.91 4.64 -13.42
N ASN A 64 7.41 4.58 -12.18
CA ASN A 64 8.65 5.23 -11.75
C ASN A 64 9.78 4.21 -11.60
N ASN A 65 10.99 4.69 -11.31
CA ASN A 65 12.10 3.80 -10.91
C ASN A 65 11.90 3.24 -9.50
N GLU A 66 11.21 4.00 -8.64
CA GLU A 66 10.92 3.61 -7.26
C GLU A 66 9.50 4.06 -6.86
N LEU A 67 8.81 3.20 -6.11
CA LEU A 67 7.53 3.48 -5.46
C LEU A 67 7.57 3.02 -4.00
N GLU A 68 7.29 3.94 -3.09
CA GLU A 68 7.02 3.66 -1.69
C GLU A 68 5.53 3.74 -1.43
N ILE A 69 4.95 2.68 -0.89
CA ILE A 69 3.52 2.56 -0.61
C ILE A 69 3.36 2.30 0.87
N ARG A 70 2.52 3.12 1.51
CA ARG A 70 2.20 2.98 2.92
C ARG A 70 0.69 2.98 3.13
N VAL A 71 0.22 2.16 4.06
CA VAL A 71 -1.16 2.22 4.56
C VAL A 71 -1.16 2.48 6.06
N THR A 72 -2.13 3.26 6.55
CA THR A 72 -2.41 3.43 7.98
C THR A 72 -3.78 2.91 8.34
N PHE A 73 -3.95 2.55 9.61
CA PHE A 73 -5.19 2.01 10.16
C PHE A 73 -5.64 2.85 11.36
N SER A 74 -6.94 3.06 11.49
CA SER A 74 -7.54 3.76 12.62
C SER A 74 -8.67 2.92 13.22
N ARG A 75 -8.93 3.11 14.51
CA ARG A 75 -10.01 2.39 15.20
C ARG A 75 -11.35 2.75 14.58
N THR A 76 -12.17 1.74 14.36
CA THR A 76 -13.58 1.94 14.03
C THR A 76 -14.26 2.58 15.24
N GLN A 77 -14.78 3.80 15.06
CA GLN A 77 -15.55 4.51 16.09
C GLN A 77 -16.96 3.94 16.24
#